data_AF-A1WIW7-F1
#
_entry.id   AF-A1WIW7-F1
#
_cell.length_a   1.000
_cell.length_b   1.000
_cell.length_c   1.000
_cell.angle_alpha   90.00
_cell.angle_beta   90.00
_cell.angle_gamma   90.00
#
_symmetry.space_group_name_H-M   'P 1'
#
loop_
_entity.id
_entity.type
_entity.pdbx_description
1 polymer ?
#
loop_
_entity_poly.entity_id
_entity_poly.type
_entity_poly.pdbx_seq_one_letter_code
_entity_poly.pdbx_strand_id
1 'polypeptide(L)'
;MAARLTPARLRPMLLAGRWLPWLCLLTALLAAALAGARAFDAWQAAQTNQQMSAGLAAPGAPAPVLLAHAIALERQGRFDEALSAYADAQALGSDSVRQAVRVNVANLYLRRGIEAARDEGSTERAMALLQLAKSGYRRALRIQPDDWNTRYNFELALRVLPDLEVRNWRRSGSDLDDEAQQRLLKDKAAWTEMVGPPRGMH
;
A
#
# COMPACT_ATOMS: atom_id res chain seq x y z
N MET A 1 81.01 -48.57 -10.89
CA MET A 1 80.54 -47.32 -10.25
C MET A 1 79.01 -47.27 -10.35
N ALA A 2 78.29 -47.56 -9.27
CA ALA A 2 76.83 -47.52 -9.25
C ALA A 2 76.38 -46.24 -8.53
N ALA A 3 75.78 -45.30 -9.28
CA ALA A 3 75.23 -44.07 -8.73
C ALA A 3 73.88 -44.37 -8.05
N ARG A 4 73.82 -44.19 -6.72
CA ARG A 4 72.57 -44.24 -5.96
C ARG A 4 71.90 -42.87 -6.01
N LEU A 5 70.78 -42.77 -6.71
CA LEU A 5 69.91 -41.59 -6.66
C LEU A 5 69.10 -41.61 -5.36
N THR A 6 69.23 -40.57 -4.54
CA THR A 6 68.44 -40.35 -3.33
C THR A 6 67.15 -39.60 -3.69
N PRO A 7 65.95 -40.10 -3.32
CA PRO A 7 64.73 -39.31 -3.48
C PRO A 7 64.54 -38.43 -2.24
N ALA A 8 64.98 -37.18 -2.33
CA ALA A 8 64.69 -36.18 -1.32
C ALA A 8 63.67 -35.15 -1.85
N ARG A 9 62.63 -34.93 -1.03
CA ARG A 9 61.71 -33.76 -1.00
C ARG A 9 60.49 -33.80 -1.93
N LEU A 10 59.47 -34.56 -1.53
CA LEU A 10 58.06 -34.31 -1.90
C LEU A 10 57.14 -34.34 -0.67
N ARG A 11 57.54 -33.69 0.43
CA ARG A 11 56.82 -33.78 1.73
C ARG A 11 56.06 -32.55 2.26
N PRO A 12 55.82 -31.43 1.54
CA PRO A 12 54.84 -30.45 2.04
C PRO A 12 53.41 -30.68 1.54
N MET A 13 53.17 -31.40 0.43
CA MET A 13 51.81 -31.50 -0.17
C MET A 13 50.85 -32.46 0.57
N LEU A 14 51.35 -33.41 1.35
CA LEU A 14 50.49 -34.42 1.99
C LEU A 14 49.82 -33.95 3.30
N LEU A 15 50.29 -32.85 3.90
CA LEU A 15 49.70 -32.30 5.13
C LEU A 15 48.50 -31.38 4.84
N ALA A 16 48.46 -30.72 3.68
CA ALA A 16 47.33 -29.90 3.25
C ALA A 16 46.07 -30.74 2.95
N GLY A 17 46.23 -31.98 2.49
CA GLY A 17 45.12 -32.88 2.18
C GLY A 17 44.35 -33.42 3.39
N ARG A 18 44.93 -33.41 4.59
CA ARG A 18 44.28 -34.00 5.79
C ARG A 18 43.19 -33.11 6.38
N TRP A 19 43.28 -31.80 6.17
CA TRP A 19 42.28 -30.83 6.63
C TRP A 19 41.23 -30.52 5.58
N LEU A 20 41.51 -30.82 4.30
CA LEU A 20 40.60 -30.61 3.18
C LEU A 20 39.20 -31.24 3.38
N PRO A 21 39.03 -32.51 3.82
CA PRO A 21 37.69 -33.08 4.04
C PRO A 21 36.94 -32.37 5.17
N TRP A 22 37.63 -31.95 6.22
CA TRP A 22 37.03 -31.21 7.34
C TRP A 22 36.60 -29.80 6.93
N LEU A 23 37.39 -29.12 6.09
CA LEU A 23 37.01 -27.84 5.51
C LEU A 23 35.80 -27.99 4.58
N CYS A 24 35.78 -29.01 3.71
CA CYS A 24 34.62 -29.30 2.86
C CYS A 24 33.36 -29.60 3.68
N LEU A 25 33.48 -30.39 4.75
CA LEU A 25 32.37 -30.68 5.67
C LEU A 25 31.88 -29.40 6.37
N LEU A 26 32.79 -28.55 6.86
CA LEU A 26 32.43 -27.29 7.51
C LEU A 26 31.73 -26.34 6.53
N THR A 27 32.21 -26.25 5.29
CA THR A 27 31.53 -25.45 4.25
C THR A 27 30.15 -26.02 3.89
N ALA A 28 30.00 -27.34 3.84
CA ALA A 28 28.73 -27.99 3.57
C ALA A 28 27.73 -27.77 4.71
N LEU A 29 28.18 -27.85 5.97
CA LEU A 29 27.37 -27.55 7.14
C LEU A 29 26.95 -26.08 7.18
N LEU A 30 27.87 -25.16 6.87
CA LEU A 30 27.55 -23.73 6.81
C LEU A 30 26.53 -23.43 5.70
N ALA A 31 26.70 -24.03 4.51
CA ALA A 31 25.77 -23.90 3.41
C ALA A 31 24.39 -24.48 3.75
N ALA A 32 24.34 -25.65 4.40
CA ALA A 32 23.10 -26.27 4.88
C ALA A 32 22.39 -25.41 5.93
N ALA A 33 23.13 -24.82 6.87
CA ALA A 33 22.57 -23.91 7.87
C ALA A 33 21.97 -22.64 7.22
N LEU A 34 22.68 -22.04 6.26
CA LEU A 34 22.18 -20.89 5.52
C LEU A 34 20.95 -21.22 4.66
N ALA A 35 20.95 -22.37 3.98
CA ALA A 35 19.80 -22.85 3.23
C ALA A 35 18.59 -23.11 4.13
N GLY A 36 18.82 -23.71 5.31
CA GLY A 36 17.79 -23.93 6.32
C GLY A 36 17.18 -22.62 6.84
N ALA A 37 18.00 -21.60 7.13
CA ALA A 37 17.51 -20.29 7.53
C ALA A 37 16.64 -19.64 6.45
N ARG A 38 17.08 -19.68 5.18
CA ARG A 38 16.30 -19.14 4.06
C ARG A 38 14.99 -19.90 3.81
N ALA A 39 14.99 -21.21 4.00
CA ALA A 39 13.78 -22.02 3.91
C ALA A 39 12.79 -21.68 5.02
N PHE A 40 13.28 -21.42 6.24
CA PHE A 40 12.46 -21.00 7.37
C PHE A 40 11.84 -19.61 7.14
N ASP A 41 12.64 -18.64 6.69
CA ASP A 41 12.16 -17.29 6.34
C ASP A 41 11.07 -17.36 5.25
N ALA A 42 11.29 -18.19 4.22
CA ALA A 42 10.33 -18.39 3.14
C ALA A 42 9.03 -19.03 3.64
N TRP A 43 9.12 -20.00 4.55
CA TRP A 43 7.95 -20.63 5.17
C TRP A 43 7.14 -19.63 6.00
N GLN A 44 7.80 -18.79 6.80
CA GLN A 44 7.14 -17.74 7.58
C GLN A 44 6.49 -16.68 6.68
N ALA A 45 7.15 -16.30 5.60
CA ALA A 45 6.57 -15.42 4.60
C ALA A 45 5.35 -16.05 3.91
N ALA A 46 5.40 -17.34 3.59
CA ALA A 46 4.27 -18.07 3.00
C ALA A 46 3.05 -18.09 3.93
N GLN A 47 3.24 -18.32 5.23
CA GLN A 47 2.18 -18.25 6.24
C GLN A 47 1.56 -16.84 6.31
N THR A 48 2.40 -15.81 6.33
CA THR A 48 1.95 -14.41 6.34
C THR A 48 1.17 -14.07 5.06
N ASN A 49 1.64 -14.54 3.91
CA ASN A 49 0.96 -14.37 2.63
C ASN A 49 -0.41 -15.06 2.60
N GLN A 50 -0.52 -16.24 3.22
CA GLN A 50 -1.80 -16.93 3.35
C GLN A 50 -2.79 -16.12 4.20
N GLN A 51 -2.35 -15.55 5.32
CA GLN A 51 -3.18 -14.68 6.17
C GLN A 51 -3.62 -13.41 5.44
N MET A 52 -2.69 -12.75 4.72
CA MET A 52 -3.01 -11.59 3.88
C MET A 52 -4.06 -11.95 2.82
N SER A 53 -3.92 -13.12 2.18
CA SER A 53 -4.86 -13.59 1.15
C SER A 53 -6.24 -13.90 1.72
N ALA A 54 -6.31 -14.40 2.96
CA ALA A 54 -7.56 -14.66 3.66
C ALA A 54 -8.25 -13.37 4.12
N GLY A 55 -7.51 -12.26 4.28
CA GLY A 55 -8.04 -11.01 4.79
C GLY A 55 -8.49 -11.10 6.26
N LEU A 56 -7.93 -12.05 7.02
CA LEU A 56 -8.21 -12.26 8.43
C LEU A 56 -6.98 -11.88 9.25
N ALA A 57 -7.18 -11.08 10.30
CA ALA A 57 -6.14 -10.72 11.24
C ALA A 57 -6.44 -11.29 12.63
N ALA A 58 -5.44 -11.96 13.22
CA ALA A 58 -5.45 -12.30 14.63
C ALA A 58 -4.93 -11.10 15.46
N PRO A 59 -5.24 -11.03 16.78
CA PRO A 59 -4.63 -10.05 17.66
C PRO A 59 -3.10 -10.08 17.58
N GLY A 60 -2.46 -8.92 17.44
CA GLY A 60 -1.00 -8.81 17.29
C GLY A 60 -0.46 -9.19 15.91
N ALA A 61 -1.32 -9.30 14.89
CA ALA A 61 -0.89 -9.57 13.53
C ALA A 61 0.09 -8.50 12.99
N PRO A 62 1.02 -8.87 12.10
CA PRO A 62 1.92 -7.92 11.46
C PRO A 62 1.15 -6.84 10.67
N ALA A 63 1.71 -5.64 10.58
CA ALA A 63 1.07 -4.51 9.91
C ALA A 63 0.61 -4.78 8.45
N PRO A 64 1.35 -5.53 7.61
CA PRO A 64 0.86 -5.92 6.28
C PRO A 64 -0.41 -6.79 6.33
N VAL A 65 -0.54 -7.67 7.32
CA VAL A 65 -1.73 -8.51 7.54
C VAL A 65 -2.91 -7.65 7.99
N LEU A 66 -2.67 -6.68 8.88
CA LEU A 66 -3.70 -5.71 9.30
C LEU A 66 -4.18 -4.85 8.13
N LEU A 67 -3.28 -4.42 7.24
CA LEU A 67 -3.63 -3.70 6.01
C LEU A 67 -4.51 -4.57 5.10
N ALA A 68 -4.12 -5.83 4.86
CA ALA A 68 -4.91 -6.77 4.06
C ALA A 68 -6.30 -7.03 4.67
N HIS A 69 -6.37 -7.13 6.00
CA HIS A 69 -7.62 -7.25 6.73
C HIS A 69 -8.51 -6.00 6.57
N ALA A 70 -7.95 -4.80 6.67
CA ALA A 70 -8.68 -3.55 6.44
C ALA A 70 -9.27 -3.47 5.03
N ILE A 71 -8.51 -3.89 4.01
CA ILE A 71 -8.98 -3.96 2.62
C ILE A 71 -10.11 -5.00 2.47
N ALA A 72 -10.01 -6.14 3.15
CA ALA A 72 -11.05 -7.16 3.13
C ALA A 72 -12.36 -6.67 3.80
N LEU A 73 -12.25 -5.99 4.95
CA LEU A 73 -13.39 -5.36 5.64
C LEU A 73 -14.05 -4.29 4.75
N GLU A 74 -13.24 -3.47 4.08
CA GLU A 74 -13.74 -2.48 3.13
C GLU A 74 -14.54 -3.13 1.99
N ARG A 75 -14.04 -4.23 1.40
CA ARG A 75 -14.75 -4.97 0.34
C ARG A 75 -16.06 -5.58 0.83
N GLN A 76 -16.18 -5.86 2.13
CA GLN A 76 -17.41 -6.34 2.77
C GLN A 76 -18.38 -5.20 3.14
N GLY A 77 -18.03 -3.94 2.89
CA GLY A 77 -18.84 -2.78 3.30
C GLY A 77 -18.75 -2.45 4.80
N ARG A 78 -17.84 -3.07 5.54
CA ARG A 78 -17.65 -2.87 6.98
C ARG A 78 -16.71 -1.69 7.22
N PHE A 79 -17.15 -0.51 6.83
CA PHE A 79 -16.26 0.66 6.67
C PHE A 79 -15.66 1.19 7.97
N ASP A 80 -16.42 1.23 9.06
CA ASP A 80 -15.91 1.71 10.35
C ASP A 80 -14.83 0.76 10.90
N GLU A 81 -15.05 -0.54 10.74
CA GLU A 81 -14.08 -1.57 11.11
C GLU A 81 -12.85 -1.51 10.21
N ALA A 82 -13.04 -1.28 8.91
CA ALA A 82 -11.93 -1.08 7.97
C ALA A 82 -11.07 0.13 8.38
N LEU A 83 -11.67 1.26 8.74
CA LEU A 83 -10.96 2.45 9.21
C LEU A 83 -10.18 2.17 10.51
N SER A 84 -10.74 1.39 11.44
CA SER A 84 -10.02 0.95 12.64
C SER A 84 -8.81 0.09 12.28
N ALA A 85 -9.00 -0.92 11.42
CA ALA A 85 -7.92 -1.81 11.00
C ALA A 85 -6.82 -1.07 10.21
N TYR A 86 -7.19 -0.08 9.39
CA TYR A 86 -6.23 0.82 8.73
C TYR A 86 -5.41 1.63 9.75
N ALA A 87 -6.05 2.13 10.82
CA ALA A 87 -5.33 2.87 11.87
C ALA A 87 -4.32 1.97 12.61
N ASP A 88 -4.69 0.72 12.92
CA ASP A 88 -3.80 -0.25 13.55
C ASP A 88 -2.61 -0.59 12.63
N ALA A 89 -2.88 -0.84 11.34
CA ALA A 89 -1.85 -1.07 10.33
C ALA A 89 -0.91 0.14 10.18
N GLN A 90 -1.43 1.37 10.28
CA GLN A 90 -0.64 2.59 10.19
C GLN A 90 0.28 2.77 11.41
N ALA A 91 -0.21 2.46 12.62
CA ALA A 91 0.54 2.60 13.87
C ALA A 91 1.75 1.65 13.93
N LEU A 92 1.58 0.42 13.43
CA LEU A 92 2.60 -0.63 13.49
C LEU A 92 3.42 -0.76 12.18
N GLY A 93 2.99 -0.10 11.11
CA GLY A 93 3.52 -0.28 9.77
C GLY A 93 4.86 0.43 9.50
N SER A 94 5.63 -0.11 8.56
CA SER A 94 6.76 0.58 7.92
C SER A 94 6.28 1.80 7.11
N ASP A 95 7.21 2.62 6.58
CA ASP A 95 6.84 3.73 5.69
C ASP A 95 6.03 3.28 4.47
N SER A 96 6.37 2.12 3.90
CA SER A 96 5.62 1.55 2.78
C SER A 96 4.19 1.17 3.17
N VAL A 97 3.98 0.53 4.32
CA VAL A 97 2.64 0.20 4.83
C VAL A 97 1.86 1.47 5.15
N ARG A 98 2.49 2.45 5.81
CA ARG A 98 1.86 3.74 6.11
C ARG A 98 1.43 4.48 4.85
N GLN A 99 2.24 4.42 3.78
CA GLN A 99 1.87 5.01 2.49
C GLN A 99 0.69 4.26 1.86
N ALA A 100 0.71 2.92 1.85
CA ALA A 100 -0.40 2.11 1.35
C ALA A 100 -1.70 2.38 2.12
N VAL A 101 -1.65 2.51 3.45
CA VAL A 101 -2.82 2.90 4.27
C VAL A 101 -3.36 4.26 3.85
N ARG A 102 -2.51 5.29 3.69
CA ARG A 102 -2.96 6.64 3.29
C ARG A 102 -3.71 6.62 1.97
N VAL A 103 -3.19 5.89 0.99
CA VAL A 103 -3.81 5.76 -0.34
C VAL A 103 -5.13 4.98 -0.27
N ASN A 104 -5.15 3.85 0.43
CA ASN A 104 -6.35 3.03 0.56
C ASN A 104 -7.47 3.75 1.33
N VAL A 105 -7.16 4.46 2.43
CA VAL A 105 -8.14 5.28 3.16
C VAL A 105 -8.69 6.41 2.28
N ALA A 106 -7.85 7.07 1.48
CA ALA A 106 -8.32 8.08 0.54
C ALA A 106 -9.23 7.47 -0.54
N ASN A 107 -8.90 6.28 -1.05
CA ASN A 107 -9.72 5.54 -2.01
C ASN A 107 -11.08 5.15 -1.40
N LEU A 108 -11.11 4.71 -0.14
CA LEU A 108 -12.34 4.42 0.60
C LEU A 108 -13.24 5.65 0.67
N TYR A 109 -12.69 6.80 1.07
CA TYR A 109 -13.47 8.05 1.12
C TYR A 109 -13.95 8.50 -0.26
N LEU A 110 -13.15 8.34 -1.32
CA LEU A 110 -13.58 8.67 -2.67
C LEU A 110 -14.77 7.81 -3.11
N ARG A 111 -14.68 6.48 -2.92
CA ARG A 111 -15.79 5.56 -3.24
C ARG A 111 -17.05 5.92 -2.47
N ARG A 112 -16.94 6.13 -1.16
CA ARG A 112 -18.08 6.47 -0.29
C ARG A 112 -18.66 7.85 -0.60
N GLY A 113 -17.81 8.80 -0.98
CA GLY A 113 -18.24 10.12 -1.40
C GLY A 113 -19.05 10.09 -2.70
N ILE A 114 -18.60 9.32 -3.70
CA ILE A 114 -19.33 9.10 -4.95
C ILE A 114 -20.65 8.36 -4.70
N GLU A 115 -20.65 7.35 -3.83
CA GLU A 115 -21.85 6.62 -3.43
C GLU A 115 -22.86 7.57 -2.77
N ALA A 116 -22.45 8.30 -1.74
CA ALA A 116 -23.32 9.25 -1.02
C ALA A 116 -23.82 10.40 -1.91
N ALA A 117 -23.11 10.74 -2.99
CA ALA A 117 -23.56 11.77 -3.94
C ALA A 117 -24.79 11.33 -4.76
N ARG A 118 -25.06 10.02 -4.85
CA ARG A 118 -26.22 9.46 -5.55
C ARG A 118 -27.47 9.40 -4.67
N ASP A 119 -27.31 9.50 -3.36
CA ASP A 119 -28.41 9.42 -2.40
C ASP A 119 -29.03 10.81 -2.17
N GLU A 120 -30.35 10.92 -2.33
CA GLU A 120 -31.09 12.15 -2.04
C GLU A 120 -30.86 12.59 -0.58
N GLY A 121 -30.59 13.89 -0.38
CA GLY A 121 -30.33 14.47 0.94
C GLY A 121 -28.92 14.22 1.51
N SER A 122 -28.05 13.47 0.85
CA SER A 122 -26.70 13.14 1.33
C SER A 122 -25.57 14.04 0.80
N THR A 123 -25.92 15.19 0.20
CA THR A 123 -24.96 16.09 -0.45
C THR A 123 -23.83 16.56 0.46
N GLU A 124 -24.14 16.98 1.69
CA GLU A 124 -23.12 17.44 2.66
C GLU A 124 -22.17 16.31 3.06
N ARG A 125 -22.72 15.11 3.28
CA ARG A 125 -21.93 13.91 3.59
C ARG A 125 -21.01 13.56 2.43
N ALA A 126 -21.51 13.58 1.20
CA ALA A 126 -20.73 13.33 0.00
C ALA A 126 -19.57 14.35 -0.12
N MET A 127 -19.86 15.64 0.07
CA MET A 127 -18.85 16.69 0.04
C MET A 127 -17.76 16.49 1.11
N ALA A 128 -18.14 16.18 2.34
CA ALA A 128 -17.18 15.92 3.42
C ALA A 128 -16.25 14.74 3.09
N LEU A 129 -16.81 13.62 2.60
CA LEU A 129 -16.04 12.44 2.22
C LEU A 129 -15.08 12.73 1.05
N LEU A 130 -15.53 13.45 0.03
CA LEU A 130 -14.70 13.83 -1.11
C LEU A 130 -13.57 14.79 -0.70
N GLN A 131 -13.82 15.71 0.23
CA GLN A 131 -12.76 16.56 0.80
C GLN A 131 -11.74 15.76 1.61
N LEU A 132 -12.18 14.77 2.40
CA LEU A 132 -11.28 13.86 3.11
C LEU A 132 -10.40 13.08 2.13
N ALA A 133 -10.98 12.55 1.05
CA ALA A 133 -10.25 11.87 -0.03
C ALA A 133 -9.17 12.78 -0.64
N LYS A 134 -9.54 13.99 -1.07
CA LYS A 134 -8.59 14.98 -1.62
C LYS A 134 -7.46 15.30 -0.64
N SER A 135 -7.77 15.50 0.64
CA SER A 135 -6.75 15.76 1.68
C SER A 135 -5.79 14.57 1.86
N GLY A 136 -6.32 13.34 1.76
CA GLY A 136 -5.56 12.09 1.85
C GLY A 136 -4.61 11.95 0.67
N TYR A 137 -5.10 12.12 -0.55
CA TYR A 137 -4.28 12.06 -1.76
C TYR A 137 -3.20 13.14 -1.78
N ARG A 138 -3.51 14.39 -1.45
CA ARG A 138 -2.47 15.45 -1.33
C ARG A 138 -1.40 15.08 -0.32
N ARG A 139 -1.75 14.44 0.80
CA ARG A 139 -0.78 13.94 1.78
C ARG A 139 0.07 12.79 1.24
N ALA A 140 -0.55 11.84 0.54
CA ALA A 140 0.14 10.69 -0.06
C ALA A 140 1.13 11.13 -1.15
N LEU A 141 0.73 12.07 -2.01
CA LEU A 141 1.56 12.58 -3.10
C LEU A 141 2.70 13.51 -2.64
N ARG A 142 2.59 14.12 -1.46
CA ARG A 142 3.75 14.81 -0.85
C ARG A 142 4.87 13.84 -0.45
N ILE A 143 4.53 12.60 -0.12
CA ILE A 143 5.49 11.56 0.27
C ILE A 143 6.03 10.85 -0.97
N GLN A 144 5.14 10.49 -1.89
CA GLN A 144 5.49 9.76 -3.11
C GLN A 144 4.89 10.46 -4.35
N PRO A 145 5.57 11.49 -4.88
CA PRO A 145 5.06 12.29 -6.00
C PRO A 145 4.89 11.51 -7.31
N ASP A 146 5.66 10.44 -7.49
CA ASP A 146 5.69 9.64 -8.72
C ASP A 146 4.64 8.51 -8.75
N ASP A 147 3.78 8.41 -7.73
CA ASP A 147 2.68 7.43 -7.71
C ASP A 147 1.56 7.86 -8.66
N TRP A 148 1.64 7.35 -9.90
CA TRP A 148 0.67 7.61 -10.96
C TRP A 148 -0.76 7.14 -10.63
N ASN A 149 -0.93 6.06 -9.86
CA ASN A 149 -2.26 5.58 -9.49
C ASN A 149 -2.93 6.57 -8.53
N THR A 150 -2.16 7.04 -7.53
CA THR A 150 -2.64 8.05 -6.58
C THR A 150 -2.92 9.38 -7.28
N ARG A 151 -2.09 9.81 -8.24
CA ARG A 151 -2.35 11.01 -9.05
C ARG A 151 -3.64 10.89 -9.84
N TYR A 152 -3.84 9.76 -10.53
CA TYR A 152 -5.06 9.51 -11.29
C TYR A 152 -6.31 9.55 -10.39
N ASN A 153 -6.27 8.88 -9.24
CA ASN A 153 -7.40 8.90 -8.30
C ASN A 153 -7.63 10.30 -7.69
N PHE A 154 -6.57 11.07 -7.48
CA PHE A 154 -6.70 12.44 -7.03
C PHE A 154 -7.36 13.33 -8.09
N GLU A 155 -6.96 13.21 -9.35
CA GLU A 155 -7.63 13.87 -10.48
C GLU A 155 -9.10 13.48 -10.57
N LEU A 156 -9.41 12.20 -10.33
CA LEU A 156 -10.80 11.73 -10.28
C LEU A 156 -11.58 12.44 -9.16
N ALA A 157 -11.01 12.52 -7.95
CA ALA A 157 -11.63 13.23 -6.84
C ALA A 157 -11.84 14.72 -7.13
N LEU A 158 -10.91 15.35 -7.85
CA LEU A 158 -11.02 16.75 -8.28
C LEU A 158 -12.07 16.94 -9.38
N ARG A 159 -12.31 15.94 -10.24
CA ARG A 159 -13.42 16.02 -11.22
C ARG A 159 -14.78 15.90 -10.54
N VAL A 160 -14.90 15.02 -9.54
CA VAL A 160 -16.15 14.83 -8.79
C VAL A 160 -16.45 16.06 -7.93
N LEU A 161 -15.45 16.57 -7.21
CA LEU A 161 -15.58 17.79 -6.43
C LEU A 161 -14.41 18.73 -6.72
N PRO A 162 -14.55 19.59 -7.75
CA PRO A 162 -13.55 20.59 -8.08
C PRO A 162 -13.18 21.41 -6.87
N ASP A 163 -11.89 21.69 -6.71
CA ASP A 163 -11.51 22.81 -5.87
C ASP A 163 -12.01 24.05 -6.59
N LEU A 164 -13.08 24.64 -6.06
CA LEU A 164 -13.41 26.00 -6.42
C LEU A 164 -12.27 26.83 -5.85
N GLU A 165 -11.28 27.13 -6.69
CA GLU A 165 -10.58 28.38 -6.53
C GLU A 165 -11.71 29.41 -6.55
N VAL A 166 -12.04 29.95 -5.38
CA VAL A 166 -12.73 31.23 -5.32
C VAL A 166 -11.74 32.17 -5.98
N ARG A 167 -11.77 32.25 -7.31
CA ARG A 167 -11.19 33.36 -8.02
C ARG A 167 -11.96 34.53 -7.44
N ASN A 168 -11.29 35.29 -6.58
CA ASN A 168 -11.84 36.46 -5.92
C ASN A 168 -12.10 37.53 -6.97
N TRP A 169 -13.07 37.29 -7.85
CA TRP A 169 -13.80 38.33 -8.52
C TRP A 169 -14.81 38.79 -7.48
N ARG A 170 -14.60 39.99 -6.99
CA ARG A 170 -15.42 40.69 -6.02
C ARG A 170 -16.89 40.79 -6.51
N ARG A 171 -17.74 39.80 -6.29
CA ARG A 171 -19.19 39.99 -6.05
C ARG A 171 -19.66 39.03 -4.97
N SER A 172 -20.38 39.61 -4.03
CA SER A 172 -21.05 38.92 -2.94
C SER A 172 -22.16 38.03 -3.52
N GLY A 173 -22.37 36.85 -2.94
CA GLY A 173 -23.39 35.89 -3.37
C GLY A 173 -24.84 36.36 -3.23
N SER A 174 -25.07 37.63 -2.87
CA SER A 174 -26.38 38.28 -2.88
C SER A 174 -26.92 38.57 -4.29
N ASP A 175 -26.07 38.48 -5.32
CA ASP A 175 -26.39 38.95 -6.68
C ASP A 175 -26.53 37.80 -7.70
N LEU A 176 -26.56 36.53 -7.24
CA LEU A 176 -26.80 35.38 -8.11
C LEU A 176 -28.30 35.20 -8.28
N ASP A 177 -28.78 35.25 -9.52
CA ASP A 177 -30.17 34.96 -9.85
C ASP A 177 -30.50 33.47 -9.71
N ASP A 178 -31.77 33.18 -9.45
CA ASP A 178 -32.27 31.81 -9.18
C ASP A 178 -31.93 30.84 -10.33
N GLU A 179 -31.86 31.34 -11.57
CA GLU A 179 -31.44 30.56 -12.75
C GLU A 179 -29.96 30.14 -12.69
N ALA A 180 -29.04 31.02 -12.25
CA ALA A 180 -27.63 30.66 -12.10
C ALA A 180 -27.43 29.63 -10.98
N GLN A 181 -28.19 29.74 -9.89
CA GLN A 181 -28.20 28.74 -8.83
C GLN A 181 -28.72 27.39 -9.33
N GLN A 182 -29.84 27.36 -10.05
CA GLN A 182 -30.37 26.13 -10.62
C GLN A 182 -29.42 25.51 -11.65
N ARG A 183 -28.75 26.31 -12.48
CA ARG A 183 -27.72 25.82 -13.42
C ARG A 183 -26.56 25.17 -12.70
N LEU A 184 -26.05 25.78 -11.62
CA LEU A 184 -24.98 25.19 -10.80
C LEU A 184 -25.40 23.85 -10.18
N LEU A 185 -26.63 23.76 -9.69
CA LEU A 185 -27.19 22.52 -9.13
C LEU A 185 -27.35 21.44 -10.21
N LYS A 186 -27.81 21.81 -11.40
CA LYS A 186 -28.01 20.90 -12.54
C LYS A 186 -26.69 20.38 -13.10
N ASP A 187 -25.69 21.24 -13.20
CA ASP A 187 -24.32 20.85 -13.53
C ASP A 187 -23.83 19.85 -12.49
N LYS A 188 -23.88 20.18 -11.19
CA LYS A 188 -23.46 19.30 -10.08
C LYS A 188 -24.12 17.91 -10.15
N ALA A 189 -25.40 17.83 -10.52
CA ALA A 189 -26.11 16.57 -10.73
C ALA A 189 -25.58 15.80 -11.96
N ALA A 190 -25.40 16.48 -13.11
CA ALA A 190 -24.89 15.88 -14.35
C ALA A 190 -23.46 15.31 -14.21
N TRP A 191 -22.61 15.91 -13.37
CA TRP A 191 -21.24 15.44 -13.14
C TRP A 191 -21.16 14.11 -12.36
N THR A 192 -22.22 13.72 -11.64
CA THR A 192 -22.23 12.51 -10.79
C THR A 192 -22.40 11.22 -11.63
N GLU A 193 -22.92 11.32 -12.85
CA GLU A 193 -23.20 10.20 -13.75
C GLU A 193 -21.99 9.78 -14.64
N MET A 194 -20.97 10.63 -14.81
CA MET A 194 -19.87 10.41 -15.78
C MET A 194 -18.60 9.72 -15.22
N VAL A 195 -18.59 9.27 -13.96
CA VAL A 195 -17.35 8.90 -13.25
C VAL A 195 -17.20 7.38 -13.05
N GLY A 196 -16.07 6.82 -13.53
CA GLY A 196 -15.68 5.42 -13.32
C GLY A 196 -15.06 5.14 -11.93
N PRO A 197 -14.92 3.87 -11.50
CA PRO A 197 -14.43 3.52 -10.16
C PRO A 197 -12.92 3.80 -9.99
N PRO A 198 -12.45 4.20 -8.78
CA PRO A 198 -11.03 4.44 -8.49
C PRO A 198 -10.16 3.19 -8.62
N ARG A 199 -8.87 3.37 -8.96
CA ARG A 199 -7.93 2.28 -9.27
C ARG A 199 -6.91 2.03 -8.16
N GLY A 200 -6.41 0.80 -8.07
CA GLY A 200 -5.35 0.40 -7.14
C GLY A 200 -5.86 0.12 -5.72
N MET A 201 -5.73 -1.15 -5.30
CA MET A 201 -5.70 -1.55 -3.89
C MET A 201 -4.32 -2.18 -3.69
N HIS A 202 -3.51 -1.60 -2.80
CA HIS A 202 -2.18 -2.11 -2.44
C HIS A 202 -2.24 -2.73 -1.05
#